data_AF-A0A2H9RJC0-F1
#
_entry.id   AF-A0A2H9RJC0-F1
#
_cell.length_a   1.000
_cell.length_b   1.000
_cell.length_c   1.000
_cell.angle_alpha   90.00
_cell.angle_beta   90.00
_cell.angle_gamma   90.00
#
_symmetry.space_group_name_H-M   'P 1'
#
loop_
_entity.id
_entity.type
_entity.pdbx_description
1 polymer ?
#
loop_
_entity_poly.entity_id
_entity_poly.type
_entity_poly.pdbx_seq_one_letter_code
_entity_poly.pdbx_strand_id
1 'polypeptide(L)'
;MIEKRVVLGNRILGVRCSDKCNVKVYNSFFKMVDNFSHELEKLMDECGIPEEVMVNFREGRGKLSGFYYLYDDIVSGNVVVMDIYTKPLLKLKGRELDRELLDTFVHEIIHHSVKSERKTNERVKEFMEGLDL
;
A
#
# COMPACT_ATOMS: atom_id res chain seq x y z
N MET A 1 7.12 4.00 -18.24
CA MET A 1 6.49 3.15 -17.22
C MET A 1 7.59 2.51 -16.42
N ILE A 2 7.55 2.59 -15.08
CA ILE A 2 8.55 1.98 -14.19
C ILE A 2 7.88 0.82 -13.46
N GLU A 3 8.56 -0.32 -13.38
CA GLU A 3 8.11 -1.50 -12.64
C GLU A 3 9.26 -2.06 -11.83
N LYS A 4 8.98 -2.47 -10.60
CA LYS A 4 9.92 -3.16 -9.72
C LYS A 4 9.17 -4.24 -8.95
N ARG A 5 9.84 -5.38 -8.75
CA ARG A 5 9.36 -6.45 -7.88
C ARG A 5 10.18 -6.46 -6.60
N VAL A 6 9.50 -6.61 -5.47
CA VAL A 6 10.12 -6.70 -4.15
C VAL A 6 9.51 -7.89 -3.41
N VAL A 7 10.34 -8.61 -2.67
CA VAL A 7 9.89 -9.70 -1.80
C VAL A 7 9.69 -9.14 -0.40
N LEU A 8 8.54 -9.44 0.20
CA LEU A 8 8.18 -9.06 1.56
C LEU A 8 7.59 -10.29 2.26
N GLY A 9 8.38 -10.92 3.13
CA GLY A 9 8.07 -12.24 3.66
C GLY A 9 7.85 -13.26 2.54
N ASN A 10 6.71 -13.95 2.59
CA ASN A 10 6.28 -14.92 1.57
C ASN A 10 5.59 -14.29 0.35
N ARG A 11 5.61 -12.97 0.20
CA ARG A 11 4.86 -12.24 -0.84
C ARG A 11 5.77 -11.56 -1.84
N ILE A 12 5.30 -11.49 -3.08
CA ILE A 12 5.89 -10.72 -4.17
C ILE A 12 5.02 -9.49 -4.42
N LEU A 13 5.61 -8.31 -4.15
CA LEU A 13 5.00 -7.03 -4.45
C LEU A 13 5.43 -6.61 -5.86
N GLY A 14 4.51 -6.69 -6.83
CA GLY A 14 4.64 -6.09 -8.16
C GLY A 14 4.26 -4.62 -8.12
N VAL A 15 5.26 -3.73 -8.07
CA VAL A 15 5.04 -2.29 -7.89
C VAL A 15 5.21 -1.56 -9.22
N ARG A 16 4.12 -0.97 -9.72
CA ARG A 16 4.06 -0.30 -11.02
C ARG A 16 3.84 1.19 -10.87
N CYS A 17 4.50 1.98 -11.70
CA CYS A 17 4.37 3.43 -11.77
C CYS A 17 4.07 3.84 -13.22
N SER A 18 2.85 4.34 -13.45
CA SER A 18 2.40 4.81 -14.77
C SER A 18 3.18 6.06 -15.23
N ASP A 19 3.15 6.41 -16.53
CA ASP A 19 3.93 7.54 -17.07
C ASP A 19 3.60 8.91 -16.47
N LYS A 20 2.49 9.01 -15.71
CA LYS A 20 2.02 10.22 -15.03
C LYS A 20 2.15 10.15 -13.50
N CYS A 21 2.74 9.07 -12.96
CA CYS A 21 2.98 8.93 -11.52
C CYS A 21 4.17 9.81 -11.07
N ASN A 22 4.29 10.04 -9.76
CA ASN A 22 5.44 10.74 -9.20
C ASN A 22 6.56 9.77 -8.78
N VAL A 23 7.73 9.87 -9.43
CA VAL A 23 8.90 9.01 -9.16
C VAL A 23 9.44 9.16 -7.74
N LYS A 24 9.31 10.34 -7.10
CA LYS A 24 9.76 10.52 -5.71
C LYS A 24 8.88 9.73 -4.75
N VAL A 25 7.57 9.77 -4.93
CA VAL A 25 6.60 8.98 -4.14
C VAL A 25 6.87 7.49 -4.33
N TYR A 26 7.07 7.06 -5.58
CA TYR A 26 7.46 5.68 -5.91
C TYR A 26 8.74 5.24 -5.20
N ASN A 27 9.78 6.07 -5.18
CA ASN A 27 11.03 5.74 -4.49
C ASN A 27 10.89 5.76 -2.96
N SER A 28 10.10 6.67 -2.40
CA SER A 28 9.80 6.70 -0.96
C SER A 28 9.05 5.44 -0.51
N PHE A 29 8.17 4.89 -1.35
CA PHE A 29 7.46 3.65 -1.03
C PHE A 29 8.42 2.50 -0.72
N PHE A 30 9.48 2.30 -1.51
CA PHE A 30 10.42 1.22 -1.23
C PHE A 30 11.20 1.43 0.06
N LYS A 31 11.59 2.68 0.37
CA LYS A 31 12.23 2.98 1.65
C LYS A 31 11.30 2.68 2.83
N MET A 32 10.02 3.01 2.69
CA MET A 32 9.00 2.69 3.67
C MET A 32 8.86 1.16 3.83
N VAL A 33 8.74 0.41 2.73
CA VAL A 33 8.65 -1.05 2.78
C VAL A 33 9.88 -1.68 3.43
N ASP A 34 11.08 -1.20 3.11
CA ASP A 34 12.33 -1.71 3.70
C ASP A 34 12.36 -1.44 5.21
N ASN A 35 11.97 -0.22 5.63
CA ASN A 35 12.00 0.20 7.04
C ASN A 35 11.00 -0.54 7.93
N PHE A 36 9.83 -0.93 7.38
CA PHE A 36 8.74 -1.57 8.14
C PHE A 36 8.45 -2.99 7.66
N SER A 37 9.45 -3.64 7.04
CA SER A 37 9.27 -4.93 6.38
C SER A 37 8.70 -6.00 7.30
N HIS A 38 9.22 -6.10 8.52
CA HIS A 38 8.78 -7.09 9.51
C HIS A 38 7.34 -6.86 9.99
N GLU A 39 6.98 -5.61 10.26
CA GLU A 39 5.66 -5.23 10.73
C GLU A 39 4.61 -5.38 9.62
N LEU A 40 4.95 -4.99 8.39
CA LEU A 40 4.10 -5.17 7.22
C LEU A 40 3.89 -6.66 6.90
N GLU A 41 4.94 -7.49 6.99
CA GLU A 41 4.82 -8.94 6.78
C GLU A 41 3.80 -9.55 7.75
N LYS A 42 3.93 -9.28 9.05
CA LYS A 42 2.99 -9.76 10.07
C LYS A 42 1.57 -9.28 9.82
N LEU A 43 1.40 -7.99 9.50
CA LEU A 43 0.08 -7.44 9.23
C LEU A 43 -0.57 -8.11 8.01
N MET A 44 0.21 -8.38 6.96
CA MET A 44 -0.28 -9.06 5.77
C MET A 44 -0.66 -10.51 6.05
N ASP A 45 0.05 -11.21 6.95
CA ASP A 45 -0.32 -12.55 7.42
C ASP A 45 -1.63 -12.53 8.20
N GLU A 46 -1.77 -11.62 9.17
CA GLU A 46 -3.01 -11.44 9.94
C GLU A 46 -4.22 -11.09 9.07
N CYS A 47 -3.99 -10.31 8.00
CA CYS A 47 -5.03 -9.94 7.06
C CYS A 47 -5.29 -11.01 5.99
N GLY A 48 -4.51 -12.10 5.94
CA GLY A 48 -4.69 -13.15 4.94
C GLY A 48 -4.38 -12.71 3.51
N ILE A 49 -3.48 -11.74 3.33
CA ILE A 49 -3.07 -11.28 2.00
C ILE A 49 -2.35 -12.43 1.28
N PRO A 50 -2.69 -12.73 0.02
CA PRO A 50 -2.05 -13.82 -0.72
C PRO A 50 -0.61 -13.49 -1.15
N GLU A 51 0.06 -14.47 -1.76
CA GLU A 51 1.47 -14.39 -2.16
C GLU A 51 1.74 -13.30 -3.22
N GLU A 52 0.78 -13.00 -4.09
CA GLU A 52 0.97 -11.98 -5.12
C GLU A 52 0.19 -10.69 -4.79
N VAL A 53 0.92 -9.57 -4.72
CA VAL A 53 0.34 -8.25 -4.48
C VAL A 53 0.79 -7.30 -5.58
N MET A 54 -0.15 -6.71 -6.32
CA MET A 54 0.13 -5.69 -7.31
C MET A 54 -0.18 -4.30 -6.75
N VAL A 55 0.83 -3.45 -6.60
CA VAL A 55 0.70 -2.07 -6.14
C VAL A 55 0.88 -1.12 -7.32
N ASN A 56 -0.17 -0.41 -7.71
CA ASN A 56 -0.09 0.54 -8.83
C ASN A 56 -0.11 1.99 -8.33
N PHE A 57 0.98 2.71 -8.58
CA PHE A 57 1.05 4.16 -8.44
C PHE A 57 0.43 4.85 -9.65
N ARG A 58 -0.66 5.58 -9.38
CA ARG A 58 -1.41 6.35 -10.38
C ARG A 58 -1.42 7.83 -9.99
N GLU A 59 -1.58 8.71 -10.97
CA GLU A 59 -1.76 10.14 -10.67
C GLU A 59 -3.01 10.35 -9.80
N GLY A 60 -4.12 9.68 -10.15
CA GLY A 60 -5.41 9.79 -9.48
C GLY A 60 -6.29 10.93 -10.00
N ARG A 61 -7.61 10.81 -9.85
CA ARG A 61 -8.58 11.87 -10.13
C ARG A 61 -9.28 12.25 -8.82
N GLY A 62 -9.01 13.43 -8.28
CA GLY A 62 -9.63 13.92 -7.04
C GLY A 62 -8.70 13.95 -5.84
N LYS A 63 -9.26 13.84 -4.62
CA LYS A 63 -8.55 13.87 -3.33
C LYS A 63 -8.28 12.48 -2.72
N LEU A 64 -8.60 11.40 -3.43
CA LEU A 64 -8.40 10.03 -2.96
C LEU A 64 -6.90 9.72 -2.88
N SER A 65 -6.45 9.11 -1.77
CA SER A 65 -5.06 8.69 -1.52
C SER A 65 -4.81 7.21 -1.85
N GLY A 66 -5.82 6.34 -1.69
CA GLY A 66 -5.75 4.90 -2.00
C GLY A 66 -7.06 4.34 -2.53
N PHE A 67 -7.00 3.15 -3.15
CA PHE A 67 -8.17 2.34 -3.49
C PHE A 67 -7.82 0.84 -3.58
N TYR A 68 -8.68 0.01 -2.98
CA TYR A 68 -8.60 -1.45 -2.99
C TYR A 68 -9.51 -2.09 -4.05
N TYR A 69 -8.99 -3.04 -4.84
CA TYR A 69 -9.81 -3.90 -5.72
C TYR A 69 -9.60 -5.38 -5.40
N LEU A 70 -10.68 -6.10 -5.07
CA LEU A 70 -10.79 -7.54 -5.32
C LEU A 70 -11.23 -7.69 -6.77
N TYR A 71 -10.38 -8.25 -7.62
CA TYR A 71 -10.79 -8.57 -8.99
C TYR A 71 -11.75 -9.77 -8.93
N ASP A 72 -12.98 -9.61 -9.42
CA ASP A 72 -13.90 -10.72 -9.65
C ASP A 72 -13.53 -11.50 -10.94
N ASP A 73 -13.74 -12.82 -10.85
CA ASP A 73 -13.82 -13.92 -11.84
C ASP A 73 -12.70 -14.14 -12.87
N ILE A 74 -11.82 -13.19 -13.16
CA ILE A 74 -10.82 -13.31 -14.26
C ILE A 74 -9.37 -13.32 -13.76
N VAL A 75 -9.13 -12.83 -12.55
CA VAL A 75 -7.79 -12.86 -11.91
C VAL A 75 -7.79 -13.99 -10.90
N SER A 76 -6.71 -14.77 -10.90
CA SER A 76 -6.45 -15.78 -9.86
C SER A 76 -6.78 -15.22 -8.48
N GLY A 77 -7.55 -15.94 -7.67
CA GLY A 77 -7.84 -15.56 -6.27
C GLY A 77 -6.59 -15.41 -5.38
N ASN A 78 -5.40 -15.67 -5.95
CA ASN A 78 -4.09 -15.53 -5.31
C ASN A 78 -3.45 -14.15 -5.52
N VAL A 79 -4.15 -13.18 -6.13
CA VAL A 79 -3.62 -11.83 -6.37
C VAL A 79 -4.49 -10.77 -5.71
N VAL A 80 -3.86 -9.86 -4.97
CA VAL A 80 -4.48 -8.62 -4.48
C VAL A 80 -3.96 -7.42 -5.27
N VAL A 81 -4.85 -6.49 -5.65
CA VAL A 81 -4.49 -5.27 -6.37
C VAL A 81 -4.80 -4.04 -5.51
N MET A 82 -3.78 -3.21 -5.30
CA MET A 82 -3.85 -1.96 -4.54
C MET A 82 -3.46 -0.79 -5.45
N ASP A 83 -4.32 0.21 -5.59
CA ASP A 83 -4.00 1.43 -6.31
C ASP A 83 -3.66 2.55 -5.31
N ILE A 84 -2.46 3.13 -5.41
CA ILE A 84 -2.04 4.29 -4.61
C ILE A 84 -2.06 5.54 -5.49
N TYR A 85 -2.83 6.53 -5.09
CA TYR A 85 -2.96 7.79 -5.81
C TYR A 85 -1.94 8.80 -5.32
N THR A 86 -1.03 9.20 -6.21
CA THR A 86 0.11 10.05 -5.87
C THR A 86 -0.24 11.53 -5.73
N LYS A 87 -1.35 12.02 -6.32
CA LYS A 87 -1.67 13.46 -6.35
C LYS A 87 -1.81 14.12 -4.97
N PRO A 88 -2.49 13.52 -3.97
CA PRO A 88 -2.51 14.07 -2.62
C PRO A 88 -1.12 14.13 -1.96
N LEU A 89 -0.27 13.15 -2.28
CA LEU A 89 1.07 12.98 -1.71
C LEU A 89 2.10 13.96 -2.27
N LEU A 90 1.82 14.62 -3.41
CA LEU A 90 2.76 15.52 -4.09
C LEU A 90 3.23 16.70 -3.23
N LYS A 91 2.42 17.12 -2.27
CA LYS A 91 2.72 18.25 -1.39
C LYS A 91 3.58 17.86 -0.19
N LEU A 92 3.60 16.58 0.16
CA LEU A 92 4.28 16.03 1.32
C LEU A 92 5.75 15.74 1.00
N LYS A 93 6.62 15.81 2.02
CA LYS A 93 8.06 15.53 1.87
C LYS A 93 8.63 14.87 3.11
N GLY A 94 9.71 14.11 2.93
CA GLY A 94 10.44 13.47 4.03
C GLY A 94 9.52 12.57 4.86
N ARG A 95 9.66 12.64 6.20
CA ARG A 95 8.89 11.79 7.13
C ARG A 95 7.37 11.90 6.98
N GLU A 96 6.85 13.06 6.62
CA GLU A 96 5.40 13.25 6.43
C GLU A 96 4.89 12.45 5.22
N LEU A 97 5.65 12.45 4.12
CA LEU A 97 5.34 11.63 2.95
C LEU A 97 5.44 10.14 3.27
N ASP A 98 6.49 9.73 3.97
CA ASP A 98 6.73 8.32 4.30
C ASP A 98 5.64 7.79 5.24
N ARG A 99 5.19 8.61 6.22
CA ARG A 99 4.08 8.28 7.11
C ARG A 99 2.75 8.15 6.37
N GLU A 100 2.42 9.09 5.48
CA GLU A 100 1.17 9.03 4.72
C GLU A 100 1.14 7.85 3.73
N LEU A 101 2.30 7.51 3.15
CA LEU A 101 2.45 6.32 2.30
C LEU A 101 2.23 5.02 3.09
N LEU A 102 2.81 4.94 4.29
CA LEU A 102 2.63 3.79 5.16
C LEU A 102 1.17 3.67 5.60
N ASP A 103 0.57 4.77 6.06
CA ASP A 103 -0.85 4.83 6.47
C ASP A 103 -1.77 4.34 5.35
N THR A 104 -1.59 4.88 4.14
CA THR A 104 -2.37 4.47 2.97
C THR A 104 -2.17 2.98 2.67
N PHE A 105 -0.93 2.49 2.67
CA PHE A 105 -0.66 1.09 2.32
C PHE A 105 -1.23 0.11 3.37
N VAL A 106 -1.05 0.42 4.66
CA VAL A 106 -1.61 -0.32 5.80
C VAL A 106 -3.13 -0.33 5.77
N HIS A 107 -3.75 0.80 5.42
CA HIS A 107 -5.20 0.91 5.23
C HIS A 107 -5.69 -0.11 4.20
N GLU A 108 -5.08 -0.16 3.02
CA GLU A 108 -5.49 -1.10 1.96
C GLU A 108 -5.25 -2.57 2.36
N ILE A 109 -4.17 -2.87 3.10
CA ILE A 109 -3.90 -4.21 3.65
C ILE A 109 -5.01 -4.62 4.63
N ILE A 110 -5.36 -3.77 5.60
CA ILE A 110 -6.39 -4.08 6.61
C ILE A 110 -7.77 -4.19 5.96
N HIS A 111 -8.08 -3.32 5.00
CA HIS A 111 -9.35 -3.31 4.29
C HIS A 111 -9.61 -4.61 3.50
N HIS A 112 -8.57 -5.40 3.20
CA HIS A 112 -8.71 -6.75 2.67
C HIS A 112 -9.60 -7.62 3.57
N SER A 113 -9.26 -7.70 4.85
CA SER A 113 -9.94 -8.55 5.85
C SER A 113 -11.09 -7.84 6.57
N VAL A 114 -11.07 -6.50 6.64
CA VAL A 114 -12.05 -5.68 7.36
C VAL A 114 -12.78 -4.75 6.39
N LYS A 115 -14.04 -5.03 6.09
CA LYS A 115 -14.85 -4.21 5.14
C LYS A 115 -15.41 -2.91 5.74
N SER A 116 -15.32 -2.73 7.06
CA SER A 116 -15.87 -1.55 7.72
C SER A 116 -14.80 -0.48 7.82
N GLU A 117 -14.99 0.61 7.08
CA GLU A 117 -14.11 1.79 7.08
C GLU A 117 -13.72 2.28 8.48
N ARG A 118 -14.71 2.36 9.39
CA ARG A 118 -14.45 2.75 10.79
C ARG A 118 -13.48 1.79 11.48
N LYS A 119 -13.70 0.48 11.35
CA LYS A 119 -12.84 -0.55 11.97
C LYS A 119 -11.46 -0.61 11.31
N THR A 120 -11.38 -0.40 10.00
CA THR A 120 -10.13 -0.29 9.28
C THR A 120 -9.30 0.86 9.85
N ASN A 121 -9.89 2.05 9.95
CA ASN A 121 -9.20 3.22 10.49
C ASN A 121 -8.78 3.05 11.96
N GLU A 122 -9.58 2.36 12.78
CA GLU A 122 -9.20 2.01 14.16
C GLU A 122 -7.95 1.10 14.18
N ARG A 123 -7.92 0.04 13.37
CA ARG A 123 -6.77 -0.87 13.28
C ARG A 123 -5.54 -0.22 12.64
N VAL A 124 -5.71 0.65 11.65
CA VAL A 124 -4.61 1.44 11.07
C VAL A 124 -3.98 2.28 12.17
N LYS A 125 -4.79 2.98 12.96
CA LYS A 125 -4.30 3.79 14.08
C LYS A 125 -3.53 2.94 15.10
N GLU A 126 -4.06 1.79 15.50
CA GLU A 126 -3.38 0.87 16.42
C GLU A 126 -2.04 0.39 15.87
N PHE A 127 -2.00 0.01 14.59
CA PHE A 127 -0.76 -0.39 13.91
C PHE A 127 0.26 0.75 13.93
N MET A 128 -0.15 1.95 13.50
CA MET A 128 0.72 3.12 13.40
C MET A 128 1.20 3.62 14.77
N GLU A 129 0.40 3.53 15.83
CA GLU A 129 0.81 3.85 17.21
C GLU A 129 1.81 2.83 17.79
N GLY A 130 1.80 1.59 17.28
CA GLY A 130 2.77 0.55 17.62
C GLY A 130 4.13 0.72 16.95
N LEU A 131 4.26 1.65 16.00
CA LEU A 131 5.51 1.95 15.31
C LEU A 131 6.22 3.15 15.96
N ASP A 132 7.51 3.00 16.22
CA ASP A 132 8.36 4.08 16.74
C ASP A 132 8.79 5.02 15.59
N LEU A 133 7.87 5.88 15.14
CA LEU A 133 7.97 6.77 13.96
C LEU A 133 8.46 8.21 14.28
#